data_AF-A0A2T3ZJZ0-F1
#
_entry.id   AF-A0A2T3ZJZ0-F1
#
_cell.length_a   1.000
_cell.length_b   1.000
_cell.length_c   1.000
_cell.angle_alpha   90.00
_cell.angle_beta   90.00
_cell.angle_gamma   90.00
#
_symmetry.space_group_name_H-M   'P 1'
#
loop_
_entity.id
_entity.type
_entity.pdbx_description
1 polymer ?
#
loop_
_entity_poly.entity_id
_entity_poly.type
_entity_poly.pdbx_seq_one_letter_code
_entity_poly.pdbx_strand_id
1 'polypeptide(L)'
;MSATVRHPPPLNDQRNGVQKHLFSPTPNSRIADDNGLNDILGVTQILENHDIPCFCVGISALKFYGAARDRREWEICVPTELVSKAHEIFSSPPYSTTYIPISPVPHARVMSFLHTYKRYQIRDLPHIFVIVPSRDVHLDCRPNKIVRSLRGLPYPNLEDFFQSCLDRRDEVELTDLIDGTNVTNDWGESHLNLNGSHDVEWAREMKRRTDEWDPQVEGTSPPIDYWPTRPLSKREFWRELVMTKMDRLDWSRPPEIFLTQYRIRNSSDPWTVMTNVA
;
A
#
# COMPACT_ATOMS: atom_id res chain seq x y z
N MET A 1 -30.06 -59.16 40.09
CA MET A 1 -30.01 -60.08 38.94
C MET A 1 -28.59 -60.03 38.36
N SER A 2 -28.11 -61.10 37.70
CA SER A 2 -26.74 -61.19 37.19
C SER A 2 -26.69 -60.97 35.68
N ALA A 3 -25.68 -60.24 35.18
CA ALA A 3 -25.35 -60.16 33.75
C ALA A 3 -23.90 -59.65 33.49
N THR A 4 -23.04 -60.55 33.00
CA THR A 4 -21.67 -60.33 32.47
C THR A 4 -21.63 -60.82 31.01
N VAL A 5 -20.74 -60.40 30.09
CA VAL A 5 -19.51 -59.57 30.12
C VAL A 5 -19.62 -58.46 29.02
N ARG A 6 -18.63 -57.65 28.62
CA ARG A 6 -17.34 -57.94 27.92
C ARG A 6 -16.46 -56.67 27.84
N HIS A 7 -15.18 -56.82 27.50
CA HIS A 7 -14.30 -55.73 27.06
C HIS A 7 -14.16 -55.67 25.53
N PRO A 8 -13.90 -54.50 24.92
CA PRO A 8 -13.37 -54.39 23.55
C PRO A 8 -11.83 -54.56 23.51
N PRO A 9 -11.24 -54.96 22.37
CA PRO A 9 -9.80 -55.13 22.18
C PRO A 9 -9.04 -53.82 21.90
N PRO A 10 -7.70 -53.80 22.00
CA PRO A 10 -6.87 -52.61 21.75
C PRO A 10 -6.69 -52.26 20.27
N LEU A 11 -6.14 -51.06 20.04
CA LEU A 11 -5.81 -50.45 18.74
C LEU A 11 -4.90 -51.30 17.86
N ASN A 12 -5.04 -51.14 16.55
CA ASN A 12 -4.08 -51.62 15.54
C ASN A 12 -3.83 -50.51 14.51
N ASP A 13 -2.58 -50.08 14.35
CA ASP A 13 -2.14 -49.06 13.38
C ASP A 13 -1.28 -49.71 12.30
N GLN A 14 -1.78 -49.75 11.06
CA GLN A 14 -0.98 -49.98 9.86
C GLN A 14 -1.45 -49.14 8.67
N ARG A 15 -0.84 -47.96 8.55
CA ARG A 15 -0.23 -47.35 7.34
C ARG A 15 -0.64 -47.82 5.92
N ASN A 16 -0.66 -46.83 5.03
CA ASN A 16 -0.45 -46.89 3.57
C ASN A 16 -1.58 -47.41 2.67
N GLY A 17 -2.43 -46.48 2.23
CA GLY A 17 -3.14 -46.55 0.94
C GLY A 17 -3.02 -45.21 0.21
N VAL A 18 -2.33 -45.17 -0.93
CA VAL A 18 -2.17 -43.93 -1.72
C VAL A 18 -3.39 -43.74 -2.61
N GLN A 19 -4.18 -42.69 -2.36
CA GLN A 19 -5.29 -42.32 -3.23
C GLN A 19 -5.20 -40.83 -3.61
N LYS A 20 -4.86 -40.58 -4.88
CA LYS A 20 -4.83 -39.23 -5.46
C LYS A 20 -6.28 -38.73 -5.59
N HIS A 21 -6.66 -37.74 -4.78
CA HIS A 21 -7.92 -37.01 -4.98
C HIS A 21 -7.67 -35.56 -5.40
N LEU A 22 -8.56 -35.08 -6.27
CA LEU A 22 -8.46 -33.77 -6.91
C LEU A 22 -8.62 -32.64 -5.88
N PHE A 23 -7.88 -31.55 -6.09
CA PHE A 23 -8.18 -30.28 -5.44
C PHE A 23 -9.46 -29.67 -6.04
N SER A 24 -10.60 -29.97 -5.42
CA SER A 24 -11.80 -29.15 -5.52
C SER A 24 -11.88 -28.26 -4.28
N PRO A 25 -11.77 -26.92 -4.38
CA PRO A 25 -11.82 -26.05 -3.22
C PRO A 25 -13.25 -25.98 -2.67
N THR A 26 -13.46 -26.51 -1.47
CA THR A 26 -14.73 -26.33 -0.74
C THR A 26 -14.77 -24.93 -0.11
N PRO A 27 -15.76 -24.09 -0.43
CA PRO A 27 -15.88 -22.77 0.18
C PRO A 27 -16.43 -22.90 1.60
N ASN A 28 -15.54 -22.85 2.60
CA ASN A 28 -15.72 -22.27 3.94
C ASN A 28 -14.62 -22.73 4.91
N SER A 29 -13.42 -22.18 4.75
CA SER A 29 -12.66 -21.78 5.94
C SER A 29 -12.47 -20.27 5.85
N ARG A 30 -13.13 -19.51 6.72
CA ARG A 30 -12.80 -18.10 6.91
C ARG A 30 -11.48 -18.07 7.68
N ILE A 31 -10.39 -18.02 6.93
CA ILE A 31 -9.11 -17.51 7.42
C ILE A 31 -9.42 -16.18 8.11
N ALA A 32 -8.76 -15.90 9.25
CA ALA A 32 -8.96 -14.65 9.96
C ALA A 32 -8.75 -13.47 8.98
N ASP A 33 -9.72 -12.54 8.96
CA ASP A 33 -9.74 -11.42 8.01
C ASP A 33 -8.38 -10.71 8.01
N ASP A 34 -7.72 -10.76 6.86
CA ASP A 34 -6.38 -10.20 6.68
C ASP A 34 -6.41 -8.82 6.04
N ASN A 35 -7.57 -8.14 6.11
CA ASN A 35 -7.84 -6.84 5.50
C ASN A 35 -7.57 -6.81 3.97
N GLY A 36 -7.74 -7.96 3.31
CA GLY A 36 -7.56 -8.16 1.88
C GLY A 36 -6.10 -8.40 1.43
N LEU A 37 -5.20 -8.75 2.36
CA LEU A 37 -3.78 -9.01 2.04
C LEU A 37 -3.63 -10.13 1.00
N ASN A 38 -4.37 -11.24 1.12
CA ASN A 38 -4.32 -12.33 0.16
C ASN A 38 -4.96 -11.99 -1.19
N ASP A 39 -6.06 -11.24 -1.18
CA ASP A 39 -6.78 -10.90 -2.42
C ASP A 39 -5.98 -9.92 -3.30
N ILE A 40 -5.30 -8.96 -2.65
CA ILE A 40 -4.42 -7.99 -3.33
C ILE A 40 -3.07 -8.62 -3.71
N LEU A 41 -2.63 -9.66 -3.00
CA LEU A 41 -1.54 -10.51 -3.50
C LEU A 41 -1.92 -11.15 -4.84
N GLY A 42 -3.17 -11.60 -5.00
CA GLY A 42 -3.71 -12.05 -6.29
C GLY A 42 -3.68 -10.95 -7.35
N VAL A 43 -4.15 -9.74 -7.03
CA VAL A 43 -4.11 -8.57 -7.95
C VAL A 43 -2.69 -8.25 -8.43
N THR A 44 -1.73 -8.18 -7.51
CA THR A 44 -0.32 -7.88 -7.84
C THR A 44 0.35 -9.01 -8.61
N GLN A 45 0.09 -10.28 -8.27
CA GLN A 45 0.55 -11.43 -9.05
C GLN A 45 -0.03 -11.45 -10.47
N ILE A 46 -1.28 -11.02 -10.68
CA ILE A 46 -1.87 -10.92 -12.02
C ILE A 46 -1.13 -9.88 -12.86
N LEU A 47 -0.77 -8.73 -12.30
CA LEU A 47 0.02 -7.70 -12.99
C LEU A 47 1.43 -8.20 -13.33
N GLU A 48 2.13 -8.79 -12.35
CA GLU A 48 3.48 -9.32 -12.54
C GLU A 48 3.53 -10.45 -13.60
N ASN A 49 2.51 -11.33 -13.63
CA ASN A 49 2.37 -12.38 -14.65
C ASN A 49 2.08 -11.85 -16.08
N HIS A 50 1.81 -10.55 -16.24
CA HIS A 50 1.67 -9.87 -17.53
C HIS A 50 2.79 -8.86 -17.78
N ASP A 51 3.96 -9.03 -17.16
CA ASP A 51 5.13 -8.15 -17.25
C ASP A 51 4.85 -6.69 -16.81
N ILE A 52 3.86 -6.48 -15.94
CA ILE A 52 3.58 -5.17 -15.33
C ILE A 52 4.18 -5.17 -13.91
N PRO A 53 5.34 -4.53 -13.66
CA PRO A 53 5.80 -4.31 -12.30
C PRO A 53 4.80 -3.42 -11.56
N CYS A 54 4.62 -3.66 -10.27
CA CYS A 54 3.70 -2.87 -9.46
C CYS A 54 4.22 -2.69 -8.03
N PHE A 55 3.66 -1.69 -7.32
CA PHE A 55 3.81 -1.55 -5.88
C PHE A 55 2.45 -1.26 -5.22
N CYS A 56 2.23 -1.76 -4.01
CA CYS A 56 1.28 -1.18 -3.08
C CYS A 56 1.85 0.15 -2.55
N VAL A 57 1.13 1.26 -2.73
CA VAL A 57 1.56 2.62 -2.36
C VAL A 57 0.57 3.31 -1.41
N GLY A 58 0.74 4.61 -1.19
CA GLY A 58 -0.07 5.44 -0.31
C GLY A 58 -0.18 4.87 1.09
N ILE A 59 -1.40 4.79 1.62
CA ILE A 59 -1.67 4.24 2.95
C ILE A 59 -1.14 2.81 3.10
N SER A 60 -1.10 2.01 2.03
CA SER A 60 -0.60 0.63 2.09
C SER A 60 0.91 0.57 2.37
N ALA A 61 1.70 1.45 1.76
CA ALA A 61 3.13 1.55 2.00
C ALA A 61 3.43 2.21 3.35
N LEU A 62 2.68 3.24 3.74
CA LEU A 62 2.79 3.84 5.08
C LEU A 62 2.56 2.79 6.17
N LYS A 63 1.53 1.94 6.04
CA LYS A 63 1.27 0.82 6.96
C LYS A 63 2.41 -0.19 6.98
N PHE A 64 2.93 -0.62 5.82
CA PHE A 64 4.07 -1.54 5.74
C PHE A 64 5.32 -0.99 6.46
N TYR A 65 5.55 0.32 6.38
CA TYR A 65 6.63 1.02 7.09
C TYR A 65 6.26 1.51 8.50
N GLY A 66 5.14 1.07 9.08
CA GLY A 66 4.82 1.21 10.51
C GLY A 66 3.77 2.24 10.89
N ALA A 67 3.20 3.01 9.97
CA ALA A 67 2.16 4.00 10.28
C ALA A 67 0.81 3.33 10.58
N ALA A 68 0.21 3.63 11.74
CA ALA A 68 -1.08 3.09 12.14
C ALA A 68 -2.25 3.88 11.51
N ARG A 69 -2.49 3.66 10.22
CA ARG A 69 -3.52 4.34 9.41
C ARG A 69 -4.67 3.42 8.98
N ASP A 70 -5.85 4.00 8.77
CA ASP A 70 -7.05 3.36 8.20
C ASP A 70 -6.91 3.25 6.68
N ARG A 71 -6.97 2.03 6.12
CA ARG A 71 -6.85 1.77 4.66
C ARG A 71 -8.21 1.36 4.10
N ARG A 72 -8.83 2.25 3.32
CA ARG A 72 -10.15 2.03 2.71
C ARG A 72 -10.11 1.50 1.28
N GLU A 73 -9.06 1.84 0.54
CA GLU A 73 -8.80 1.37 -0.82
C GLU A 73 -7.31 1.01 -0.95
N TRP A 74 -6.99 0.03 -1.78
CA TRP A 74 -5.62 -0.40 -2.06
C TRP A 74 -5.09 0.31 -3.31
N GLU A 75 -4.07 1.13 -3.12
CA GLU A 75 -3.44 1.90 -4.19
C GLU A 75 -2.33 1.07 -4.83
N ILE A 76 -2.52 0.65 -6.08
CA ILE A 76 -1.59 -0.20 -6.83
C ILE A 76 -0.91 0.65 -7.91
N CYS A 77 0.30 1.12 -7.61
CA CYS A 77 1.17 1.83 -8.53
C CYS A 77 1.66 0.90 -9.64
N VAL A 78 1.59 1.36 -10.89
CA VAL A 78 2.18 0.71 -12.08
C VAL A 78 2.84 1.78 -12.97
N PRO A 79 3.81 1.45 -13.83
CA PRO A 79 4.38 2.39 -14.79
C PRO A 79 3.28 3.11 -15.61
N THR A 80 3.39 4.43 -15.74
CA THR A 80 2.32 5.28 -16.32
C THR A 80 1.89 4.86 -17.72
N GLU A 81 2.81 4.36 -18.54
CA GLU A 81 2.58 3.84 -19.88
C GLU A 81 1.88 2.47 -19.90
N LEU A 82 1.90 1.71 -18.79
CA LEU A 82 1.25 0.40 -18.66
C LEU A 82 -0.14 0.47 -17.99
N VAL A 83 -0.58 1.63 -17.52
CA VAL A 83 -1.88 1.82 -16.85
C VAL A 83 -3.05 1.32 -17.72
N SER A 84 -3.04 1.61 -19.02
CA SER A 84 -4.06 1.12 -19.96
C SER A 84 -4.08 -0.40 -20.07
N LYS A 85 -2.90 -1.05 -20.13
CA LYS A 85 -2.74 -2.52 -20.16
C LYS A 85 -3.23 -3.15 -18.86
N ALA A 86 -2.90 -2.55 -17.71
CA ALA A 86 -3.38 -2.99 -16.41
C ALA A 86 -4.92 -2.95 -16.32
N HIS A 87 -5.54 -1.88 -16.83
CA HIS A 87 -7.00 -1.79 -16.90
C HIS A 87 -7.62 -2.82 -17.86
N GLU A 88 -7.02 -3.04 -19.03
CA GLU A 88 -7.47 -4.03 -20.02
C GLU A 88 -7.48 -5.46 -19.44
N ILE A 89 -6.43 -5.84 -18.70
CA ILE A 89 -6.33 -7.14 -18.01
C ILE A 89 -7.52 -7.34 -17.07
N PHE A 90 -7.79 -6.42 -16.14
CA PHE A 90 -8.89 -6.56 -15.18
C PHE A 90 -10.28 -6.40 -15.80
N SER A 91 -10.40 -5.71 -16.95
CA SER A 91 -11.64 -5.61 -17.71
C SER A 91 -11.89 -6.77 -18.68
N SER A 92 -10.95 -7.70 -18.85
CA SER A 92 -11.07 -8.83 -19.79
C SER A 92 -11.25 -10.19 -19.08
N PRO A 93 -11.90 -11.19 -19.71
CA PRO A 93 -11.94 -12.55 -19.19
C PRO A 93 -10.52 -13.17 -19.11
N PRO A 94 -10.20 -13.99 -18.09
CA PRO A 94 -11.09 -14.44 -17.02
C PRO A 94 -11.33 -13.40 -15.91
N TYR A 95 -10.43 -12.41 -15.78
CA TYR A 95 -10.33 -11.52 -14.63
C TYR A 95 -11.56 -10.63 -14.41
N SER A 96 -12.24 -10.20 -15.46
CA SER A 96 -13.49 -9.43 -15.36
C SER A 96 -14.67 -10.19 -14.73
N THR A 97 -14.55 -11.51 -14.56
CA THR A 97 -15.52 -12.27 -13.76
C THR A 97 -15.27 -12.09 -12.25
N THR A 98 -14.04 -11.80 -11.83
CA THR A 98 -13.64 -11.62 -10.41
C THR A 98 -13.53 -10.15 -10.00
N TYR A 99 -13.07 -9.27 -10.89
CA TYR A 99 -12.77 -7.87 -10.58
C TYR A 99 -13.76 -6.95 -11.27
N ILE A 100 -14.67 -6.38 -10.49
CA ILE A 100 -15.81 -5.62 -10.98
C ILE A 100 -15.48 -4.12 -10.96
N PRO A 101 -15.50 -3.41 -12.10
CA PRO A 101 -15.35 -1.96 -12.12
C PRO A 101 -16.44 -1.29 -11.28
N ILE A 102 -16.07 -0.36 -10.41
CA ILE A 102 -17.00 0.44 -9.60
C ILE A 102 -16.86 1.93 -9.92
N SER A 103 -17.89 2.70 -9.55
CA SER A 103 -17.94 4.15 -9.78
C SER A 103 -16.73 4.88 -9.15
N PRO A 104 -16.20 5.93 -9.79
CA PRO A 104 -15.21 6.83 -9.19
C PRO A 104 -15.71 7.46 -7.88
N VAL A 105 -14.79 7.92 -7.04
CA VAL A 105 -15.14 8.66 -5.83
C VAL A 105 -15.59 10.08 -6.25
N PRO A 106 -16.80 10.54 -5.87
CA PRO A 106 -17.33 11.83 -6.35
C PRO A 106 -16.68 13.05 -5.68
N HIS A 107 -15.86 12.83 -4.65
CA HIS A 107 -15.18 13.89 -3.91
C HIS A 107 -13.74 14.06 -4.41
N ALA A 108 -13.43 15.26 -4.90
CA ALA A 108 -12.07 15.63 -5.29
C ALA A 108 -11.09 15.51 -4.12
N ARG A 109 -9.88 15.02 -4.38
CA ARG A 109 -8.78 14.98 -3.40
C ARG A 109 -7.92 16.25 -3.52
N VAL A 110 -7.33 16.66 -2.40
CA VAL A 110 -6.28 17.70 -2.37
C VAL A 110 -4.98 17.13 -2.90
N MET A 111 -4.31 17.83 -3.83
CA MET A 111 -3.01 17.44 -4.40
C MET A 111 -2.93 15.97 -4.87
N SER A 112 -4.02 15.42 -5.42
CA SER A 112 -4.05 14.04 -5.88
C SER A 112 -5.15 13.81 -6.93
N PHE A 113 -4.83 13.02 -7.95
CA PHE A 113 -5.77 12.53 -8.95
C PHE A 113 -6.49 11.23 -8.51
N LEU A 114 -6.26 10.74 -7.28
CA LEU A 114 -6.72 9.41 -6.86
C LEU A 114 -8.24 9.18 -7.01
N HIS A 115 -9.08 10.21 -6.91
CA HIS A 115 -10.53 10.09 -7.11
C HIS A 115 -10.93 9.86 -8.58
N THR A 116 -10.12 10.29 -9.55
CA THR A 116 -10.42 10.18 -10.99
C THR A 116 -10.13 8.79 -11.56
N TYR A 117 -9.24 8.01 -10.91
CA TYR A 117 -8.83 6.70 -11.38
C TYR A 117 -9.90 5.60 -11.23
N LYS A 118 -9.93 4.68 -12.21
CA LYS A 118 -10.84 3.53 -12.24
C LYS A 118 -10.56 2.60 -11.07
N ARG A 119 -11.62 2.23 -10.37
CA ARG A 119 -11.61 1.35 -9.20
C ARG A 119 -12.20 0.00 -9.56
N TYR A 120 -11.71 -1.04 -8.89
CA TYR A 120 -12.24 -2.39 -8.98
C TYR A 120 -12.56 -2.90 -7.57
N GLN A 121 -13.75 -3.45 -7.40
CA GLN A 121 -14.11 -4.24 -6.24
C GLN A 121 -13.94 -5.72 -6.58
N ILE A 122 -13.41 -6.49 -5.64
CA ILE A 122 -13.30 -7.94 -5.77
C ILE A 122 -14.67 -8.56 -5.50
N ARG A 123 -15.20 -9.38 -6.42
CA ARG A 123 -16.58 -9.89 -6.35
C ARG A 123 -16.87 -10.56 -5.00
N ASP A 124 -18.02 -10.21 -4.44
CA ASP A 124 -18.55 -10.72 -3.17
C ASP A 124 -17.68 -10.41 -1.92
N LEU A 125 -16.65 -9.55 -2.07
CA LEU A 125 -15.75 -9.10 -1.00
C LEU A 125 -15.79 -7.56 -0.87
N PRO A 126 -15.46 -7.00 0.31
CA PRO A 126 -15.46 -5.55 0.53
C PRO A 126 -14.20 -4.84 0.01
N HIS A 127 -13.20 -5.60 -0.46
CA HIS A 127 -11.90 -5.04 -0.82
C HIS A 127 -11.93 -4.34 -2.19
N ILE A 128 -11.48 -3.09 -2.20
CA ILE A 128 -11.40 -2.21 -3.36
C ILE A 128 -9.93 -1.91 -3.64
N PHE A 129 -9.55 -1.92 -4.92
CA PHE A 129 -8.25 -1.40 -5.37
C PHE A 129 -8.40 -0.41 -6.53
N VAL A 130 -7.36 0.40 -6.72
CA VAL A 130 -7.26 1.42 -7.75
C VAL A 130 -5.87 1.35 -8.38
N ILE A 131 -5.82 1.37 -9.72
CA ILE A 131 -4.55 1.44 -10.45
C ILE A 131 -4.10 2.89 -10.50
N VAL A 132 -2.86 3.16 -10.09
CA VAL A 132 -2.29 4.50 -9.97
C VAL A 132 -1.08 4.63 -10.92
N PRO A 133 -1.00 5.69 -11.76
CA PRO A 133 0.19 5.91 -12.60
C PRO A 133 1.41 6.27 -11.75
N SER A 134 2.57 5.66 -11.99
CA SER A 134 3.76 5.86 -11.15
C SER A 134 4.27 7.31 -11.15
N ARG A 135 4.13 8.02 -12.28
CA ARG A 135 4.37 9.48 -12.38
C ARG A 135 3.59 10.27 -11.32
N ASP A 136 2.34 9.90 -11.07
CA ASP A 136 1.42 10.66 -10.21
C ASP A 136 1.66 10.45 -8.71
N VAL A 137 2.47 9.44 -8.36
CA VAL A 137 3.01 9.22 -7.00
C VAL A 137 4.53 9.45 -6.94
N HIS A 138 5.14 10.06 -7.97
CA HIS A 138 6.59 10.31 -8.09
C HIS A 138 7.43 9.08 -7.74
N LEU A 139 7.10 7.94 -8.37
CA LEU A 139 7.83 6.67 -8.18
C LEU A 139 8.25 6.05 -9.50
N ASP A 140 9.41 5.42 -9.46
CA ASP A 140 10.02 4.67 -10.55
C ASP A 140 9.73 3.17 -10.38
N CYS A 141 8.66 2.71 -11.04
CA CYS A 141 8.10 1.38 -10.80
C CYS A 141 8.84 0.28 -11.59
N ARG A 142 10.04 -0.08 -11.13
CA ARG A 142 10.90 -1.12 -11.72
C ARG A 142 11.08 -2.34 -10.79
N PRO A 143 11.25 -3.56 -11.31
CA PRO A 143 11.40 -4.77 -10.49
C PRO A 143 12.52 -4.72 -9.46
N ASN A 144 13.65 -4.06 -9.78
CA ASN A 144 14.79 -3.91 -8.87
C ASN A 144 14.59 -2.87 -7.76
N LYS A 145 13.43 -2.21 -7.70
CA LYS A 145 13.03 -1.25 -6.68
C LYS A 145 12.01 -1.82 -5.67
N ILE A 146 11.50 -3.04 -5.93
CA ILE A 146 10.51 -3.75 -5.11
C ILE A 146 11.16 -4.30 -3.82
N VAL A 147 10.57 -3.99 -2.67
CA VAL A 147 10.68 -4.78 -1.44
C VAL A 147 9.40 -5.59 -1.28
N ARG A 148 9.50 -6.87 -0.89
CA ARG A 148 8.32 -7.72 -0.62
C ARG A 148 8.11 -7.94 0.87
N SER A 149 6.85 -7.93 1.30
CA SER A 149 6.47 -8.39 2.65
C SER A 149 6.56 -9.91 2.78
N LEU A 150 6.33 -10.47 3.98
CA LEU A 150 6.26 -11.93 4.21
C LEU A 150 5.33 -12.67 3.25
N ARG A 151 4.24 -12.02 2.81
CA ARG A 151 3.25 -12.61 1.91
C ARG A 151 3.59 -12.42 0.43
N GLY A 152 4.70 -11.75 0.11
CA GLY A 152 5.12 -11.49 -1.27
C GLY A 152 4.55 -10.21 -1.88
N LEU A 153 3.68 -9.47 -1.18
CA LEU A 153 3.15 -8.19 -1.66
C LEU A 153 4.29 -7.20 -1.95
N PRO A 154 4.34 -6.58 -3.15
CA PRO A 154 5.37 -5.63 -3.51
C PRO A 154 5.09 -4.23 -2.95
N TYR A 155 6.13 -3.58 -2.45
CA TYR A 155 6.14 -2.20 -1.97
C TYR A 155 7.35 -1.47 -2.58
N PRO A 156 7.33 -0.12 -2.69
CA PRO A 156 8.56 0.61 -2.93
C PRO A 156 9.52 0.36 -1.76
N ASN A 157 10.83 0.24 -2.04
CA ASN A 157 11.83 0.27 -0.98
C ASN A 157 11.83 1.63 -0.23
N LEU A 158 12.39 1.64 0.97
CA LEU A 158 12.23 2.75 1.90
C LEU A 158 12.86 4.07 1.40
N GLU A 159 14.00 4.01 0.72
CA GLU A 159 14.71 5.18 0.22
C GLU A 159 13.92 5.88 -0.88
N ASP A 160 13.46 5.13 -1.89
CA ASP A 160 12.64 5.69 -2.98
C ASP A 160 11.27 6.18 -2.49
N PHE A 161 10.67 5.55 -1.47
CA PHE A 161 9.40 6.03 -0.92
C PHE A 161 9.57 7.34 -0.13
N PHE A 162 10.63 7.46 0.68
CA PHE A 162 10.99 8.74 1.30
C PHE A 162 11.32 9.81 0.27
N GLN A 163 12.05 9.45 -0.79
CA GLN A 163 12.43 10.38 -1.85
C GLN A 163 11.19 10.88 -2.62
N SER A 164 10.23 10.00 -2.92
CA SER A 164 8.91 10.37 -3.47
C SER A 164 8.19 11.39 -2.58
N CYS A 165 8.03 11.11 -1.28
CA CYS A 165 7.31 12.02 -0.37
C CYS A 165 8.03 13.38 -0.24
N LEU A 166 9.37 13.39 -0.26
CA LEU A 166 10.17 14.62 -0.29
C LEU A 166 10.02 15.40 -1.60
N ASP A 167 10.11 14.75 -2.75
CA ASP A 167 10.07 15.42 -4.07
C ASP A 167 8.66 15.89 -4.46
N ARG A 168 7.61 15.18 -4.01
CA ARG A 168 6.22 15.68 -4.04
C ARG A 168 5.92 16.77 -3.01
N ARG A 169 6.81 16.95 -2.02
CA ARG A 169 6.59 17.74 -0.80
C ARG A 169 5.27 17.36 -0.10
N ASP A 170 5.00 16.05 0.01
CA ASP A 170 3.85 15.52 0.72
C ASP A 170 4.13 15.48 2.22
N GLU A 171 3.81 16.58 2.90
CA GLU A 171 4.04 16.74 4.34
C GLU A 171 3.32 15.70 5.20
N VAL A 172 2.16 15.20 4.75
CA VAL A 172 1.33 14.25 5.51
C VAL A 172 1.90 12.84 5.39
N GLU A 173 2.18 12.37 4.17
CA GLU A 173 2.79 11.04 3.98
C GLU A 173 4.23 11.00 4.48
N LEU A 174 5.01 12.08 4.30
CA LEU A 174 6.37 12.16 4.83
C LEU A 174 6.36 12.14 6.36
N THR A 175 5.44 12.85 7.01
CA THR A 175 5.26 12.79 8.47
C THR A 175 4.86 11.40 8.94
N ASP A 176 3.85 10.79 8.30
CA ASP A 176 3.42 9.44 8.64
C ASP A 176 4.55 8.41 8.48
N LEU A 177 5.41 8.57 7.47
CA LEU A 177 6.54 7.69 7.21
C LEU A 177 7.72 7.93 8.17
N ILE A 178 8.03 9.19 8.52
CA ILE A 178 9.02 9.53 9.56
C ILE A 178 8.58 8.95 10.91
N ASP A 179 7.29 9.06 11.26
CA ASP A 179 6.79 8.57 12.53
C ASP A 179 6.59 7.04 12.52
N GLY A 180 6.21 6.45 11.39
CA GLY A 180 6.13 5.00 11.20
C GLY A 180 7.49 4.31 11.31
N THR A 181 8.56 4.97 10.86
CA THR A 181 9.91 4.38 10.84
C THR A 181 10.81 4.82 12.00
N ASN A 182 10.63 6.04 12.51
CA ASN A 182 11.53 6.72 13.45
C ASN A 182 12.98 6.93 12.95
N VAL A 183 13.23 6.95 11.64
CA VAL A 183 14.58 7.26 11.08
C VAL A 183 15.15 8.59 11.59
N THR A 184 16.46 8.67 11.74
CA THR A 184 17.17 9.87 12.24
C THR A 184 17.44 10.89 11.14
N ASN A 185 17.84 12.11 11.51
CA ASN A 185 18.27 13.11 10.51
C ASN A 185 19.46 12.55 9.71
N ASP A 186 20.43 11.95 10.40
CA ASP A 186 21.66 11.38 9.85
C ASP A 186 21.38 10.20 8.91
N TRP A 187 20.29 9.45 9.13
CA TRP A 187 19.82 8.44 8.18
C TRP A 187 19.43 9.09 6.86
N GLY A 188 18.59 10.14 6.88
CA GLY A 188 18.22 10.87 5.66
C GLY A 188 19.41 11.54 4.97
N GLU A 189 20.35 12.08 5.73
CA GLU A 189 21.61 12.67 5.22
C GLU A 189 22.54 11.64 4.56
N SER A 190 22.36 10.35 4.82
CA SER A 190 23.17 9.26 4.23
C SER A 190 22.44 8.42 3.16
N HIS A 191 21.11 8.46 3.10
CA HIS A 191 20.30 7.62 2.20
C HIS A 191 19.41 8.42 1.22
N LEU A 192 19.19 9.72 1.42
CA LEU A 192 18.27 10.53 0.60
C LEU A 192 18.98 11.67 -0.14
N ASN A 193 18.46 12.03 -1.31
CA ASN A 193 18.91 13.22 -2.03
C ASN A 193 18.26 14.49 -1.45
N LEU A 194 18.81 14.98 -0.34
CA LEU A 194 18.38 16.21 0.33
C LEU A 194 18.87 17.50 -0.36
N ASN A 195 19.51 17.43 -1.54
CA ASN A 195 20.06 18.60 -2.22
C ASN A 195 19.00 19.32 -3.07
N GLY A 196 19.06 20.66 -3.08
CA GLY A 196 18.13 21.51 -3.82
C GLY A 196 16.73 21.59 -3.18
N SER A 197 15.76 22.04 -3.97
CA SER A 197 14.35 21.94 -3.63
C SER A 197 13.78 20.56 -3.94
N HIS A 198 12.56 20.31 -3.48
CA HIS A 198 11.70 19.25 -4.03
C HIS A 198 11.41 19.48 -5.53
N ASP A 199 10.71 18.54 -6.18
CA ASP A 199 10.45 18.58 -7.62
C ASP A 199 9.31 19.55 -7.98
N VAL A 200 9.71 20.81 -8.14
CA VAL A 200 8.83 21.91 -8.51
C VAL A 200 8.32 21.79 -9.96
N GLU A 201 9.02 21.09 -10.85
CA GLU A 201 8.56 20.90 -12.23
C GLU A 201 7.48 19.81 -12.29
N TRP A 202 7.61 18.73 -11.52
CA TRP A 202 6.52 17.78 -11.29
C TRP A 202 5.29 18.47 -10.67
N ALA A 203 5.49 19.31 -9.65
CA ALA A 203 4.39 20.05 -9.02
C ALA A 203 3.68 21.01 -10.01
N ARG A 204 4.42 21.61 -10.95
CA ARG A 204 3.85 22.41 -12.04
C ARG A 204 3.11 21.58 -13.08
N GLU A 205 3.60 20.39 -13.42
CA GLU A 205 2.90 19.47 -14.34
C GLU A 205 1.60 18.93 -13.73
N MET A 206 1.60 18.58 -12.44
CA MET A 206 0.37 18.20 -11.73
C MET A 206 -0.63 19.36 -11.66
N LYS A 207 -0.17 20.59 -11.42
CA LYS A 207 -1.02 21.78 -11.51
C LYS A 207 -1.54 22.03 -12.92
N ARG A 208 -0.68 21.97 -13.95
CA ARG A 208 -1.08 22.16 -15.36
C ARG A 208 -2.20 21.19 -15.76
N ARG A 209 -2.07 19.91 -15.38
CA ARG A 209 -3.12 18.89 -15.57
C ARG A 209 -4.40 19.12 -14.74
N THR A 210 -4.34 19.93 -13.70
CA THR A 210 -5.50 20.35 -12.91
C THR A 210 -6.18 21.58 -13.54
N ASP A 211 -5.39 22.51 -14.08
CA ASP A 211 -5.85 23.72 -14.77
C ASP A 211 -6.46 23.44 -16.16
N GLU A 212 -5.96 22.42 -16.86
CA GLU A 212 -6.46 21.96 -18.17
C GLU A 212 -7.62 20.95 -18.07
N TRP A 213 -8.08 20.62 -16.87
CA TRP A 213 -9.04 19.53 -16.64
C TRP A 213 -10.47 19.91 -17.06
N ASP A 214 -11.04 19.19 -18.03
CA ASP A 214 -12.45 19.33 -18.43
C ASP A 214 -13.32 18.20 -17.82
N PRO A 215 -14.21 18.50 -16.85
CA PRO A 215 -15.13 17.52 -16.28
C PRO A 215 -16.11 16.87 -17.28
N GLN A 216 -16.35 17.48 -18.45
CA GLN A 216 -17.18 16.90 -19.51
C GLN A 216 -16.46 15.80 -20.28
N VAL A 217 -15.13 15.88 -20.39
CA VAL A 217 -14.27 14.88 -21.05
C VAL A 217 -13.88 13.79 -20.06
N GLU A 218 -13.43 14.17 -18.87
CA GLU A 218 -12.88 13.27 -17.84
C GLU A 218 -13.96 12.63 -16.94
N GLY A 219 -15.20 13.13 -16.98
CA GLY A 219 -16.34 12.59 -16.23
C GLY A 219 -16.27 12.75 -14.70
N THR A 220 -15.24 13.43 -14.17
CA THR A 220 -15.06 13.70 -12.73
C THR A 220 -14.55 15.12 -12.51
N SER A 221 -14.73 15.65 -11.30
CA SER A 221 -14.14 16.94 -10.89
C SER A 221 -12.61 16.91 -10.90
N PRO A 222 -11.92 18.03 -11.15
CA PRO A 222 -10.47 18.11 -10.99
C PRO A 222 -10.03 17.85 -9.54
N PRO A 223 -8.74 17.56 -9.30
CA PRO A 223 -8.13 17.71 -7.97
C PRO A 223 -8.34 19.11 -7.39
N ILE A 224 -8.30 19.21 -6.06
CA ILE A 224 -8.28 20.51 -5.38
C ILE A 224 -6.85 21.05 -5.44
N ASP A 225 -6.65 22.12 -6.21
CA ASP A 225 -5.35 22.74 -6.46
C ASP A 225 -4.75 23.38 -5.20
N TYR A 226 -3.75 22.69 -4.65
CA TYR A 226 -2.82 23.22 -3.65
C TYR A 226 -1.36 22.82 -3.99
N TRP A 227 -1.09 22.46 -5.25
CA TRP A 227 0.18 21.83 -5.64
C TRP A 227 1.39 22.70 -5.28
N PRO A 228 2.48 22.13 -4.72
CA PRO A 228 3.53 22.87 -4.03
C PRO A 228 4.54 23.60 -4.94
N THR A 229 4.06 24.28 -5.98
CA THR A 229 4.84 24.99 -7.03
C THR A 229 5.81 26.09 -6.55
N ARG A 230 5.88 26.38 -5.24
CA ARG A 230 6.87 27.27 -4.63
C ARG A 230 8.03 26.44 -4.06
N PRO A 231 9.29 26.62 -4.52
CA PRO A 231 10.43 25.86 -4.04
C PRO A 231 10.58 25.89 -2.51
N LEU A 232 10.86 24.71 -1.94
CA LEU A 232 11.26 24.52 -0.54
C LEU A 232 12.43 23.53 -0.51
N SER A 233 13.47 23.84 0.28
CA SER A 233 14.67 23.04 0.46
C SER A 233 14.36 21.67 1.07
N LYS A 234 14.76 20.58 0.40
CA LYS A 234 14.53 19.21 0.92
C LYS A 234 15.22 18.99 2.26
N ARG A 235 16.44 19.53 2.42
CA ARG A 235 17.25 19.42 3.64
C ARG A 235 16.65 20.13 4.85
N GLU A 236 15.99 21.27 4.63
CA GLU A 236 15.36 22.03 5.72
C GLU A 236 14.04 21.38 6.12
N PHE A 237 13.20 21.04 5.14
CA PHE A 237 11.92 20.35 5.33
C PHE A 237 12.08 18.97 5.99
N TRP A 238 13.07 18.17 5.55
CA TRP A 238 13.45 16.91 6.20
C TRP A 238 13.81 17.11 7.67
N ARG A 239 14.73 18.04 7.95
CA ARG A 239 15.21 18.31 9.31
C ARG A 239 14.09 18.78 10.22
N GLU A 240 13.21 19.67 9.74
CA GLU A 240 12.04 20.16 10.47
C GLU A 240 11.13 19.00 10.90
N LEU A 241 10.71 18.15 9.97
CA LEU A 241 9.83 17.02 10.27
C LEU A 241 10.48 15.93 11.14
N VAL A 242 11.80 15.72 11.01
CA VAL A 242 12.54 14.74 11.81
C VAL A 242 12.91 15.24 13.20
N MET A 243 13.02 16.55 13.43
CA MET A 243 13.23 17.11 14.76
C MET A 243 11.93 17.21 15.59
N THR A 244 10.78 17.38 14.93
CA THR A 244 9.47 17.64 15.57
C THR A 244 8.64 16.39 15.90
N LYS A 245 9.22 15.18 15.88
CA LYS A 245 8.47 13.92 16.11
C LYS A 245 7.74 13.85 17.46
N MET A 246 8.32 14.47 18.50
CA MET A 246 7.71 14.48 19.83
C MET A 246 6.53 15.45 19.93
N ASP A 247 6.53 16.53 19.14
CA ASP A 247 5.46 17.53 19.12
C ASP A 247 4.17 16.98 18.47
N ARG A 248 4.26 15.84 17.80
CA ARG A 248 3.16 15.11 17.17
C ARG A 248 2.50 14.06 18.06
N LEU A 249 3.02 13.84 19.28
CA LEU A 249 2.42 12.92 20.25
C LEU A 249 1.10 13.50 20.79
N ASP A 250 -0.01 12.84 20.48
CA ASP A 250 -1.31 13.17 21.05
C ASP A 250 -1.50 12.56 22.47
N TRP A 251 -2.56 12.98 23.18
CA TRP A 251 -2.84 12.56 24.56
C TRP A 251 -3.01 11.04 24.76
N SER A 252 -3.28 10.28 23.68
CA SER A 252 -3.37 8.82 23.73
C SER A 252 -2.00 8.11 23.61
N ARG A 253 -0.92 8.87 23.35
CA ARG A 253 0.43 8.33 23.05
C ARG A 253 1.48 8.90 24.01
N PRO A 254 1.43 8.51 25.30
CA PRO A 254 2.29 9.06 26.34
C PRO A 254 3.78 8.87 26.01
N PRO A 255 4.63 9.91 26.20
CA PRO A 255 6.03 9.88 25.80
C PRO A 255 6.87 8.86 26.57
N GLU A 256 6.39 8.33 27.70
CA GLU A 256 7.00 7.22 28.44
C GLU A 256 6.89 5.88 27.69
N ILE A 257 5.94 5.75 26.77
CA ILE A 257 5.67 4.54 25.97
C ILE A 257 6.07 4.76 24.51
N PHE A 258 5.89 5.96 23.95
CA PHE A 258 6.10 6.26 22.53
C PHE A 258 7.39 7.06 22.27
N LEU A 259 7.95 6.88 21.06
CA LEU A 259 9.10 7.62 20.50
C LEU A 259 8.68 8.65 19.45
N THR A 260 7.61 8.32 18.73
CA THR A 260 6.98 9.08 17.64
C THR A 260 5.48 8.81 17.73
N GLN A 261 4.69 9.46 16.87
CA GLN A 261 3.26 9.16 16.81
C GLN A 261 2.96 7.66 16.65
N TYR A 262 3.73 6.88 15.86
CA TYR A 262 3.42 5.45 15.64
C TYR A 262 4.33 4.44 16.36
N ARG A 263 5.50 4.83 16.87
CA ARG A 263 6.52 3.86 17.34
C ARG A 263 6.61 3.78 18.85
N ILE A 264 6.38 2.57 19.37
CA ILE A 264 6.54 2.23 20.79
C ILE A 264 8.04 2.06 21.12
N ARG A 265 8.47 2.52 22.28
CA ARG A 265 9.84 2.37 22.79
C ARG A 265 10.26 0.90 22.82
N ASN A 266 11.50 0.63 22.42
CA ASN A 266 12.11 -0.70 22.36
C ASN A 266 11.40 -1.72 21.44
N SER A 267 10.44 -1.30 20.60
CA SER A 267 9.85 -2.18 19.58
C SER A 267 10.73 -2.24 18.33
N SER A 268 10.95 -3.44 17.78
CA SER A 268 11.73 -3.64 16.55
C SER A 268 11.10 -2.93 15.35
N ASP A 269 11.91 -2.59 14.35
CA ASP A 269 11.45 -1.88 13.16
C ASP A 269 10.55 -2.76 12.27
N PRO A 270 9.34 -2.29 11.88
CA PRO A 270 8.33 -3.14 11.24
C PRO A 270 8.71 -3.68 9.85
N TRP A 271 9.66 -3.02 9.17
CA TRP A 271 10.22 -3.47 7.89
C TRP A 271 11.47 -4.37 8.05
N THR A 272 12.06 -4.46 9.25
CA THR A 272 13.17 -5.40 9.53
C THR A 272 12.66 -6.67 10.21
N VAL A 273 11.77 -6.54 11.20
CA VAL A 273 10.92 -7.62 11.69
C VAL A 273 9.67 -7.66 10.81
N MET A 274 9.88 -8.10 9.57
CA MET A 274 8.91 -8.66 8.63
C MET A 274 7.49 -8.86 9.21
N THR A 275 6.64 -7.82 9.17
CA THR A 275 5.30 -7.84 9.77
C THR A 275 4.19 -8.14 8.76
N ASN A 276 3.12 -8.81 9.23
CA ASN A 276 1.84 -8.88 8.53
C ASN A 276 1.00 -7.64 8.90
N VAL A 277 1.19 -6.51 8.22
CA VAL A 277 0.42 -5.29 8.52
C VAL A 277 -0.92 -5.29 7.78
N ALA A 278 -1.92 -5.90 8.42
CA ALA A 278 -3.32 -5.86 7.99
C ALA A 278 -3.88 -4.43 8.03
#